data_AF-A0A8C5GKC2-F1
#
_entry.id   AF-A0A8C5GKC2-F1
#
_cell.length_a   1.000
_cell.length_b   1.000
_cell.length_c   1.000
_cell.angle_alpha   90.00
_cell.angle_beta   90.00
_cell.angle_gamma   90.00
#
_symmetry.space_group_name_H-M   'P 1'
#
loop_
_entity.id
_entity.type
_entity.pdbx_description
1 polymer ?
#
loop_
_entity_poly.entity_id
_entity_poly.type
_entity_poly.pdbx_seq_one_letter_code
_entity_poly.pdbx_strand_id
1 'polypeptide(L)'
;SHTTELTHTCCPLEEKKPKVSPNVQLFVTKCAFPSVFPTHFKTFSNKDDCQIITETAAALERSGFYWGPLGVEDAHRMLRDAPLGSYLIRDSRQKNVFFTLSYHARGGPVSVRIDYKQQSFSLAGNERTFPSLFALLEHYVNTPKKSLSAPYRKWKPTLQEMCRKRILQLCGGGKLIPELPLTLVVQDFLMEFPYRL
;
A
#
# COMPACT_ATOMS: atom_id res chain seq x y z
N SER A 1 43.41 -56.68 -27.07
CA SER A 1 41.94 -56.67 -27.03
C SER A 1 41.44 -55.69 -28.09
N HIS A 2 40.61 -56.21 -28.98
CA HIS A 2 39.95 -55.65 -30.16
C HIS A 2 39.68 -54.12 -30.28
N THR A 3 40.21 -53.55 -31.38
CA THR A 3 39.59 -52.82 -32.52
C THR A 3 38.51 -51.70 -32.40
N THR A 4 38.84 -50.59 -33.10
CA THR A 4 38.08 -49.69 -34.01
C THR A 4 37.20 -48.52 -33.52
N GLU A 5 37.49 -47.36 -34.13
CA GLU A 5 36.70 -46.11 -34.26
C GLU A 5 35.32 -46.30 -34.92
N LEU A 6 34.41 -45.34 -34.69
CA LEU A 6 33.41 -44.88 -35.68
C LEU A 6 32.86 -43.49 -35.30
N THR A 7 32.96 -42.56 -36.25
CA THR A 7 32.33 -41.24 -36.31
C THR A 7 30.82 -41.35 -36.54
N HIS A 8 30.01 -40.44 -35.97
CA HIS A 8 28.75 -40.05 -36.61
C HIS A 8 28.26 -38.65 -36.21
N THR A 9 27.97 -37.86 -37.25
CA THR A 9 27.37 -36.53 -37.29
C THR A 9 25.86 -36.60 -37.06
N CYS A 10 25.23 -35.58 -36.46
CA CYS A 10 23.90 -35.10 -36.90
C CYS A 10 23.56 -33.68 -36.36
N CYS A 11 22.85 -32.93 -37.21
CA CYS A 11 22.54 -31.50 -37.19
C CYS A 11 21.47 -31.03 -36.17
N PRO A 12 21.36 -29.71 -35.91
CA PRO A 12 20.39 -29.12 -34.98
C PRO A 12 19.01 -28.86 -35.60
N LEU A 13 17.96 -29.03 -34.79
CA LEU A 13 16.57 -28.72 -35.15
C LEU A 13 16.22 -27.25 -34.88
N GLU A 14 15.54 -26.68 -35.86
CA GLU A 14 15.17 -25.27 -36.07
C GLU A 14 13.96 -24.85 -35.18
N GLU A 15 14.10 -23.80 -34.36
CA GLU A 15 12.95 -23.16 -33.69
C GLU A 15 12.42 -21.99 -34.53
N LYS A 16 11.17 -22.10 -34.99
CA LYS A 16 10.47 -21.07 -35.75
C LYS A 16 9.81 -20.03 -34.86
N LYS A 17 10.15 -18.77 -35.12
CA LYS A 17 9.62 -17.55 -34.49
C LYS A 17 8.27 -17.14 -35.13
N PRO A 18 7.20 -16.87 -34.38
CA PRO A 18 6.02 -16.23 -34.95
C PRO A 18 6.12 -14.70 -34.91
N LYS A 19 5.79 -14.08 -36.05
CA LYS A 19 5.59 -12.64 -36.26
C LYS A 19 4.18 -12.24 -35.79
N VAL A 20 4.04 -11.10 -35.10
CA VAL A 20 2.74 -10.40 -34.96
C VAL A 20 2.97 -8.89 -35.12
N SER A 21 2.23 -8.29 -36.05
CA SER A 21 2.07 -6.84 -36.26
C SER A 21 0.77 -6.34 -35.61
N PRO A 22 0.60 -5.02 -35.39
CA PRO A 22 -0.21 -4.49 -34.30
C PRO A 22 -1.63 -4.11 -34.74
N ASN A 23 -2.61 -4.43 -33.89
CA ASN A 23 -3.86 -3.66 -33.84
C ASN A 23 -4.52 -3.88 -32.46
N VAL A 24 -4.40 -2.89 -31.57
CA VAL A 24 -5.09 -2.90 -30.28
C VAL A 24 -6.27 -1.94 -30.38
N GLN A 25 -7.43 -2.49 -30.74
CA GLN A 25 -8.71 -1.85 -30.44
C GLN A 25 -9.19 -2.39 -29.09
N LEU A 26 -9.35 -1.45 -28.16
CA LEU A 26 -9.66 -1.67 -26.75
C LEU A 26 -11.15 -2.01 -26.61
N PHE A 27 -11.48 -3.30 -26.55
CA PHE A 27 -12.81 -3.76 -26.15
C PHE A 27 -12.78 -4.12 -24.67
N VAL A 28 -13.34 -3.23 -23.84
CA VAL A 28 -13.59 -3.51 -22.41
C VAL A 28 -14.67 -4.58 -22.33
N THR A 29 -14.24 -5.84 -22.17
CA THR A 29 -15.15 -6.97 -21.94
C THR A 29 -15.15 -7.28 -20.45
N LYS A 30 -16.34 -7.29 -19.84
CA LYS A 30 -16.57 -7.80 -18.48
C LYS A 30 -16.12 -9.26 -18.41
N CYS A 31 -14.96 -9.51 -17.79
CA CYS A 31 -14.57 -10.86 -17.41
C CYS A 31 -14.65 -10.98 -15.88
N ALA A 32 -15.77 -11.50 -15.38
CA ALA A 32 -15.84 -12.05 -14.04
C ALA A 32 -15.20 -13.45 -14.07
N PHE A 33 -13.87 -13.51 -13.98
CA PHE A 33 -13.19 -14.76 -13.63
C PHE A 33 -13.33 -14.96 -12.12
N PRO A 34 -13.90 -16.09 -11.65
CA PRO A 34 -13.79 -16.43 -10.23
C PRO A 34 -12.31 -16.60 -9.91
N SER A 35 -11.81 -15.77 -8.99
CA SER A 35 -10.46 -15.90 -8.46
C SER A 35 -10.25 -17.33 -7.96
N VAL A 36 -9.30 -18.05 -8.57
CA VAL A 36 -8.87 -19.40 -8.14
C VAL A 36 -8.23 -19.36 -6.74
N PHE A 37 -7.87 -18.16 -6.26
CA PHE A 37 -7.36 -17.94 -4.92
C PHE A 37 -8.52 -17.62 -3.96
N PRO A 38 -8.70 -18.40 -2.87
CA PRO A 38 -9.63 -18.05 -1.80
C PRO A 38 -9.22 -16.71 -1.19
N THR A 39 -10.05 -15.70 -1.35
CA THR A 39 -9.90 -14.41 -0.69
C THR A 39 -10.88 -14.33 0.48
N HIS A 40 -10.45 -13.79 1.62
CA HIS A 40 -11.34 -13.52 2.75
C HIS A 40 -12.13 -12.21 2.57
N PHE A 41 -11.94 -11.51 1.46
CA PHE A 41 -12.68 -10.31 1.09
C PHE A 41 -13.96 -10.65 0.33
N LYS A 42 -15.05 -9.95 0.67
CA LYS A 42 -16.24 -9.89 -0.17
C LYS A 42 -15.91 -9.15 -1.47
N THR A 43 -16.52 -9.61 -2.56
CA THR A 43 -16.53 -8.86 -3.83
C THR A 43 -17.13 -7.48 -3.59
N PHE A 44 -16.49 -6.43 -4.10
CA PHE A 44 -17.03 -5.09 -4.04
C PHE A 44 -18.37 -5.02 -4.77
N SER A 45 -19.42 -4.57 -4.08
CA SER A 45 -20.74 -4.36 -4.68
C SER A 45 -20.84 -3.02 -5.40
N ASN A 46 -19.94 -2.08 -5.11
CA ASN A 46 -19.90 -0.73 -5.67
C ASN A 46 -18.53 -0.46 -6.30
N LYS A 47 -18.54 0.14 -7.50
CA LYS A 47 -17.32 0.57 -8.21
C LYS A 47 -16.55 1.62 -7.42
N ASP A 48 -17.24 2.53 -6.75
CA ASP A 48 -16.60 3.61 -5.97
C ASP A 48 -15.84 3.03 -4.78
N ASP A 49 -16.42 2.02 -4.10
CA ASP A 49 -15.75 1.34 -2.98
C ASP A 49 -14.49 0.61 -3.45
N CYS A 50 -14.58 -0.06 -4.60
CA CYS A 50 -13.43 -0.71 -5.22
C CYS A 50 -12.32 0.31 -5.52
N GLN A 51 -12.69 1.46 -6.09
CA GLN A 51 -11.75 2.53 -6.41
C GLN A 51 -11.08 3.09 -5.14
N ILE A 52 -11.86 3.43 -4.11
CA ILE A 52 -11.33 3.99 -2.86
C ILE A 52 -10.35 3.03 -2.18
N ILE A 53 -10.70 1.75 -2.09
CA ILE A 53 -9.80 0.75 -1.49
C ILE A 53 -8.54 0.55 -2.35
N THR A 54 -8.68 0.52 -3.67
CA THR A 54 -7.53 0.37 -4.60
C THR A 54 -6.57 1.57 -4.50
N GLU A 55 -7.10 2.79 -4.50
CA GLU A 55 -6.31 4.02 -4.33
C GLU A 55 -5.65 4.07 -2.95
N THR A 56 -6.38 3.66 -1.91
CA THR A 56 -5.83 3.56 -0.54
C THR A 56 -4.68 2.57 -0.48
N ALA A 57 -4.82 1.39 -1.08
CA ALA A 57 -3.75 0.39 -1.14
C ALA A 57 -2.53 0.92 -1.91
N ALA A 58 -2.73 1.56 -3.06
CA ALA A 58 -1.64 2.14 -3.85
C ALA A 58 -0.89 3.25 -3.08
N ALA A 59 -1.61 4.08 -2.32
CA ALA A 59 -0.99 5.08 -1.46
C ALA A 59 -0.25 4.44 -0.27
N LEU A 60 -0.80 3.36 0.30
CA LEU A 60 -0.14 2.63 1.38
C LEU A 60 1.20 2.03 0.93
N GLU A 61 1.28 1.48 -0.27
CA GLU A 61 2.54 0.98 -0.84
C GLU A 61 3.62 2.06 -0.93
N ARG A 62 3.25 3.29 -1.31
CA ARG A 62 4.15 4.45 -1.37
C ARG A 62 4.57 5.00 0.00
N SER A 63 3.87 4.64 1.07
CA SER A 63 4.04 5.25 2.39
C SER A 63 5.28 4.76 3.18
N GLY A 64 5.76 3.56 2.82
CA GLY A 64 6.83 2.85 3.50
C GLY A 64 6.48 2.23 4.85
N PHE A 65 5.33 2.54 5.43
CA PHE A 65 4.87 1.95 6.70
C PHE A 65 3.73 0.93 6.53
N TYR A 66 3.40 0.60 5.29
CA TYR A 66 2.56 -0.55 4.96
C TYR A 66 3.42 -1.80 4.82
N TRP A 67 3.11 -2.82 5.61
CA TRP A 67 3.84 -4.08 5.68
C TRP A 67 3.15 -5.24 4.95
N GLY A 68 2.06 -4.98 4.23
CA GLY A 68 1.34 -6.00 3.46
C GLY A 68 0.88 -7.16 4.37
N PRO A 69 1.05 -8.43 3.96
CA PRO A 69 0.55 -9.59 4.68
C PRO A 69 1.41 -9.96 5.89
N LEU A 70 1.52 -9.04 6.85
CA LEU A 70 2.27 -9.22 8.11
C LEU A 70 1.38 -9.84 9.20
N GLY A 71 1.90 -10.87 9.88
CA GLY A 71 1.24 -11.48 11.04
C GLY A 71 1.16 -10.53 12.23
N VAL A 72 0.19 -10.75 13.12
CA VAL A 72 0.02 -9.89 14.31
C VAL A 72 1.20 -10.05 15.28
N GLU A 73 1.69 -11.28 15.42
CA GLU A 73 2.82 -11.63 16.28
C GLU A 73 4.11 -10.97 15.81
N ASP A 74 4.34 -10.93 14.48
CA ASP A 74 5.49 -10.28 13.86
C ASP A 74 5.43 -8.77 14.00
N ALA A 75 4.26 -8.18 13.72
CA ALA A 75 4.04 -6.75 13.90
C ALA A 75 4.28 -6.33 15.36
N HIS A 76 3.79 -7.12 16.31
CA HIS A 76 4.02 -6.88 17.73
C HIS A 76 5.49 -6.99 18.07
N ARG A 77 6.20 -8.01 17.57
CA ARG A 77 7.65 -8.15 17.79
C ARG A 77 8.43 -6.94 17.32
N MET A 78 8.18 -6.47 16.11
CA MET A 78 8.87 -5.31 15.55
C MET A 78 8.59 -4.02 16.34
N LEU A 79 7.37 -3.87 16.85
CA LEU A 79 6.94 -2.68 17.58
C LEU A 79 7.38 -2.67 19.05
N ARG A 80 7.65 -3.83 19.66
CA ARG A 80 8.10 -3.90 21.08
C ARG A 80 9.36 -3.07 21.31
N ASP A 81 10.30 -3.10 20.36
CA ASP A 81 11.58 -2.40 20.46
C ASP A 81 11.53 -0.98 19.86
N ALA A 82 10.38 -0.59 19.30
CA ALA A 82 10.18 0.73 18.71
C ALA A 82 9.77 1.76 19.78
N PRO A 83 10.00 3.07 19.57
CA PRO A 83 9.51 4.11 20.48
C PRO A 83 7.98 4.06 20.69
N LEU A 84 7.50 4.52 21.85
CA LEU A 84 6.06 4.62 22.12
C LEU A 84 5.32 5.43 21.04
N GLY A 85 4.15 4.94 20.65
CA GLY A 85 3.33 5.48 19.58
C GLY A 85 3.82 5.11 18.17
N SER A 86 4.93 4.36 18.02
CA SER A 86 5.34 3.86 16.72
C SER A 86 4.24 2.97 16.13
N TYR A 87 3.97 3.07 14.84
CA TYR A 87 2.85 2.36 14.22
C TYR A 87 3.14 1.86 12.81
N LEU A 88 2.42 0.84 12.38
CA LEU A 88 2.45 0.32 11.01
C LEU A 88 1.07 -0.13 10.56
N ILE A 89 0.86 -0.16 9.25
CA ILE A 89 -0.33 -0.74 8.63
C ILE A 89 0.04 -2.10 8.05
N ARG A 90 -0.86 -3.07 8.19
CA ARG A 90 -0.73 -4.40 7.60
C ARG A 90 -2.09 -4.90 7.13
N ASP A 91 -2.09 -5.97 6.37
CA ASP A 91 -3.32 -6.65 5.99
C ASP A 91 -3.99 -7.26 7.21
N SER A 92 -5.31 -7.17 7.22
CA SER A 92 -6.12 -7.91 8.18
C SER A 92 -6.31 -9.35 7.70
N ARG A 93 -6.18 -10.31 8.62
CA ARG A 93 -6.50 -11.73 8.40
C ARG A 93 -7.99 -12.04 8.60
N GLN A 94 -8.78 -11.05 9.00
CA GLN A 94 -10.21 -11.23 9.27
C GLN A 94 -11.06 -10.98 8.04
N LYS A 95 -12.10 -11.79 7.87
CA LYS A 95 -13.05 -11.69 6.75
C LYS A 95 -13.62 -10.28 6.63
N ASN A 96 -13.62 -9.73 5.42
CA ASN A 96 -14.17 -8.41 5.06
C ASN A 96 -13.52 -7.19 5.72
N VAL A 97 -12.31 -7.32 6.25
CA VAL A 97 -11.53 -6.20 6.78
C VAL A 97 -10.24 -6.15 5.99
N PHE A 98 -9.94 -5.02 5.34
CA PHE A 98 -8.76 -4.84 4.49
C PHE A 98 -7.49 -4.62 5.30
N PHE A 99 -7.53 -3.66 6.23
CA PHE A 99 -6.33 -3.17 6.89
C PHE A 99 -6.42 -3.28 8.41
N THR A 100 -5.27 -3.40 9.06
CA THR A 100 -5.11 -3.35 10.51
C THR A 100 -3.99 -2.38 10.86
N LEU A 101 -4.26 -1.53 11.86
CA LEU A 101 -3.26 -0.67 12.49
C LEU A 101 -2.63 -1.43 13.67
N SER A 102 -1.33 -1.62 13.64
CA SER A 102 -0.55 -2.10 14.78
C SER A 102 0.30 -0.95 15.31
N TYR A 103 0.31 -0.73 16.63
CA TYR A 103 1.09 0.35 17.23
C TYR A 103 1.58 0.02 18.64
N HIS A 104 2.65 0.68 19.06
CA HIS A 104 3.24 0.52 20.39
C HIS A 104 2.52 1.41 21.40
N ALA A 105 1.60 0.84 22.18
CA ALA A 105 0.94 1.54 23.27
C ALA A 105 1.78 1.47 24.57
N ARG A 106 1.38 2.22 25.60
CA ARG A 106 2.06 2.20 26.92
C ARG A 106 2.11 0.81 27.57
N GLY A 107 1.11 -0.02 27.33
CA GLY A 107 1.04 -1.41 27.80
C GLY A 107 1.67 -2.44 26.86
N GLY A 108 2.41 -1.99 25.84
CA GLY A 108 2.98 -2.82 24.80
C GLY A 108 2.24 -2.73 23.46
N PRO A 109 2.68 -3.47 22.44
CA PRO A 109 2.08 -3.43 21.11
C PRO A 109 0.66 -3.96 21.07
N VAL A 110 -0.21 -3.23 20.37
CA VAL A 110 -1.62 -3.58 20.18
C VAL A 110 -1.99 -3.50 18.70
N SER A 111 -3.05 -4.21 18.31
CA SER A 111 -3.59 -4.17 16.94
C SER A 111 -5.07 -3.80 16.97
N VAL A 112 -5.46 -2.85 16.12
CA VAL A 112 -6.85 -2.41 15.95
C VAL A 112 -7.20 -2.45 14.47
N ARG A 113 -8.33 -3.07 14.14
CA ARG A 113 -8.83 -3.16 12.77
C ARG A 113 -9.25 -1.78 12.26
N ILE A 114 -9.07 -1.57 10.96
CA ILE A 114 -9.60 -0.40 10.27
C ILE A 114 -10.84 -0.86 9.51
N ASP A 115 -12.00 -0.44 9.98
CA ASP A 115 -13.28 -0.74 9.36
C ASP A 115 -13.51 0.21 8.18
N TYR A 116 -14.17 -0.29 7.14
CA TYR A 116 -14.58 0.47 5.97
C TYR A 116 -16.07 0.27 5.71
N LYS A 117 -16.85 1.35 5.75
CA LYS A 117 -18.30 1.32 5.52
C LYS A 117 -18.74 2.68 4.99
N GLN A 118 -19.65 2.67 4.00
CA GLN A 118 -20.21 3.90 3.41
C GLN A 118 -19.11 4.90 3.01
N GLN A 119 -18.11 4.43 2.27
CA GLN A 119 -17.00 5.26 1.76
C GLN A 119 -16.18 5.98 2.86
N SER A 120 -16.23 5.46 4.08
CA SER A 120 -15.53 6.03 5.23
C SER A 120 -14.76 4.96 6.00
N PHE A 121 -13.67 5.38 6.63
CA PHE A 121 -12.79 4.56 7.45
C PHE A 121 -12.96 4.88 8.93
N SER A 122 -12.90 3.88 9.79
CA SER A 122 -12.91 4.05 11.26
C SER A 122 -12.03 3.01 11.95
N LEU A 123 -11.67 3.25 13.21
CA LEU A 123 -11.08 2.20 14.04
C LEU A 123 -12.20 1.34 14.63
N ALA A 124 -12.04 0.02 14.60
CA ALA A 124 -13.05 -0.88 15.14
C ALA A 124 -13.40 -0.57 16.61
N GLY A 125 -14.70 -0.46 16.90
CA GLY A 125 -15.20 -0.04 18.21
C GLY A 125 -15.16 1.47 18.45
N ASN A 126 -14.93 2.29 17.41
CA ASN A 126 -15.00 3.74 17.47
C ASN A 126 -16.04 4.28 16.47
N GLU A 127 -16.83 5.27 16.91
CA GLU A 127 -17.86 5.92 16.09
C GLU A 127 -17.30 6.98 15.13
N ARG A 128 -16.06 7.44 15.35
CA ARG A 128 -15.46 8.48 14.51
C ARG A 128 -15.02 7.90 13.17
N THR A 129 -15.57 8.47 12.10
CA THR A 129 -15.28 8.11 10.71
C THR A 129 -14.42 9.16 10.01
N PHE A 130 -13.72 8.74 8.96
CA PHE A 130 -12.80 9.57 8.18
C PHE A 130 -12.95 9.28 6.68
N PRO A 131 -12.76 10.28 5.81
CA PRO A 131 -12.89 10.11 4.36
C PRO A 131 -11.75 9.27 3.75
N SER A 132 -10.63 9.11 4.46
CA SER A 132 -9.52 8.26 4.03
C SER A 132 -8.79 7.64 5.22
N LEU A 133 -8.12 6.52 4.97
CA LEU A 133 -7.25 5.88 5.97
C LEU A 133 -6.14 6.82 6.44
N PHE A 134 -5.59 7.65 5.55
CA PHE A 134 -4.54 8.61 5.91
C PHE A 134 -5.08 9.75 6.77
N ALA A 135 -6.30 10.24 6.51
CA ALA A 135 -6.95 11.23 7.37
C ALA A 135 -7.21 10.66 8.78
N LEU A 136 -7.60 9.39 8.87
CA LEU A 136 -7.71 8.66 10.15
C LEU A 136 -6.36 8.67 10.87
N LEU A 137 -5.27 8.27 10.21
CA LEU A 137 -3.95 8.23 10.83
C LEU A 137 -3.47 9.62 11.27
N GLU A 138 -3.59 10.63 10.41
CA GLU A 138 -3.24 12.02 10.73
C GLU A 138 -3.99 12.51 11.96
N HIS A 139 -5.26 12.16 12.09
CA HIS A 139 -6.05 12.52 13.26
C HIS A 139 -5.46 11.93 14.56
N TYR A 140 -5.17 10.63 14.59
CA TYR A 140 -4.65 9.97 15.79
C TYR A 140 -3.17 10.30 16.09
N VAL A 141 -2.41 10.74 15.10
CA VAL A 141 -1.05 11.30 15.28
C VAL A 141 -1.11 12.71 15.90
N ASN A 142 -2.06 13.54 15.48
CA ASN A 142 -2.17 14.93 15.93
C ASN A 142 -3.03 15.11 17.20
N THR A 143 -3.69 14.06 17.69
CA THR A 143 -4.53 14.11 18.89
C THR A 143 -3.67 14.24 20.16
N PRO A 144 -4.08 15.03 21.18
CA PRO A 144 -3.30 15.25 22.41
C PRO A 144 -2.96 13.98 23.20
N LYS A 145 -3.78 12.93 23.04
CA LYS A 145 -3.55 11.61 23.64
C LYS A 145 -2.26 10.96 23.14
N LYS A 146 -1.70 11.42 22.01
CA LYS A 146 -0.45 10.95 21.37
C LYS A 146 -0.37 9.42 21.31
N SER A 147 -1.49 8.78 20.96
CA SER A 147 -1.57 7.33 20.81
C SER A 147 -0.70 6.83 19.66
N LEU A 148 -0.55 7.66 18.61
CA LEU A 148 0.38 7.43 17.51
C LEU A 148 1.40 8.59 17.47
N SER A 149 2.63 8.29 17.10
CA SER A 149 3.72 9.27 17.04
C SER A 149 4.41 9.24 15.67
N ALA A 150 5.05 8.13 15.32
CA ALA A 150 5.83 7.99 14.10
C ALA A 150 5.53 6.67 13.38
N PRO A 151 5.43 6.68 12.04
CA PRO A 151 5.29 5.44 11.29
C PRO A 151 6.59 4.62 11.31
N TYR A 152 6.46 3.32 11.54
CA TYR A 152 7.50 2.31 11.49
C TYR A 152 7.68 1.85 10.04
N ARG A 153 8.67 2.44 9.35
CA ARG A 153 8.88 2.25 7.91
C ARG A 153 9.85 1.11 7.61
N LYS A 154 9.64 0.44 6.46
CA LYS A 154 10.54 -0.53 5.85
C LYS A 154 11.89 0.09 5.43
N TRP A 155 11.88 1.36 5.04
CA TRP A 155 13.07 2.13 4.65
C TRP A 155 13.12 3.49 5.35
N LYS A 156 14.31 4.08 5.39
CA LYS A 156 14.48 5.47 5.86
C LYS A 156 13.98 6.43 4.77
N PRO A 157 13.15 7.44 5.12
CA PRO A 157 12.71 8.44 4.15
C PRO A 157 13.90 9.13 3.47
N THR A 158 13.78 9.34 2.16
CA THR A 158 14.69 10.15 1.37
C THR A 158 14.55 11.63 1.74
N LEU A 159 15.55 12.45 1.39
CA LEU A 159 15.45 13.90 1.57
C LEU A 159 14.24 14.48 0.82
N GLN A 160 13.94 13.98 -0.37
CA GLN A 160 12.79 14.43 -1.15
C GLN A 160 11.47 14.15 -0.44
N GLU A 161 11.29 12.96 0.14
CA GLU A 161 10.08 12.63 0.93
C GLU A 161 9.97 13.47 2.21
N MET A 162 11.10 13.74 2.87
CA MET A 162 11.13 14.64 4.03
C MET A 162 10.74 16.07 3.65
N CYS A 163 11.26 16.57 2.52
CA CYS A 163 10.89 17.88 1.96
C CYS A 163 9.41 17.91 1.57
N ARG A 164 8.88 16.87 0.90
CA ARG A 164 7.46 16.71 0.55
C ARG A 164 6.58 16.89 1.77
N LYS A 165 6.85 16.11 2.84
CA LYS A 165 6.12 16.19 4.10
C LYS A 165 6.16 17.60 4.69
N ARG A 166 7.33 18.24 4.71
CA ARG A 166 7.47 19.59 5.28
C ARG A 166 6.71 20.64 4.48
N ILE A 167 6.76 20.59 3.15
CA ILE A 167 6.02 21.48 2.25
C ILE A 167 4.51 21.29 2.47
N LEU A 168 4.02 20.05 2.49
CA LEU A 168 2.61 19.75 2.71
C LEU A 168 2.08 20.25 4.06
N GLN A 169 2.90 20.21 5.11
CA GLN A 169 2.54 20.78 6.41
C GLN A 169 2.38 22.31 6.35
N LEU A 170 3.25 23.01 5.62
CA LEU A 170 3.20 24.47 5.48
C LEU A 170 2.08 24.91 4.52
N CYS A 171 1.82 24.13 3.47
CA CYS A 171 0.85 24.44 2.41
C CYS A 171 -0.55 23.87 2.67
N GLY A 172 -0.93 23.66 3.93
CA GLY A 172 -2.28 23.26 4.29
C GLY A 172 -2.73 21.90 3.73
N GLY A 173 -1.82 20.94 3.54
CA GLY A 173 -2.13 19.63 2.95
C GLY A 173 -2.29 19.68 1.44
N GLY A 174 -1.56 20.57 0.78
CA GLY A 174 -1.46 20.63 -0.68
C GLY A 174 -2.33 21.68 -1.35
N LYS A 175 -3.23 22.33 -0.60
CA LYS A 175 -4.13 23.37 -1.14
C LYS A 175 -3.39 24.55 -1.77
N LEU A 176 -2.22 24.90 -1.20
CA LEU A 176 -1.39 26.01 -1.66
C LEU A 176 -0.24 25.57 -2.57
N ILE A 177 -0.14 24.28 -2.94
CA ILE A 177 0.93 23.81 -3.85
C ILE A 177 0.87 24.48 -5.23
N PRO A 178 -0.30 24.65 -5.87
CA PRO A 178 -0.37 25.26 -7.20
C PRO A 178 0.12 26.72 -7.24
N GLU A 179 0.18 27.39 -6.08
CA GLU A 179 0.62 28.78 -5.95
C GLU A 179 2.14 28.90 -5.79
N LEU A 180 2.83 27.78 -5.52
CA LEU A 180 4.29 27.79 -5.37
C LEU A 180 4.95 27.90 -6.75
N PRO A 181 6.08 28.63 -6.86
CA PRO A 181 6.84 28.75 -8.10
C PRO A 181 7.67 27.47 -8.37
N LEU A 182 6.98 26.33 -8.50
CA LEU A 182 7.57 25.01 -8.70
C LEU A 182 7.30 24.51 -10.12
N THR A 183 8.26 23.78 -10.67
CA THR A 183 8.07 23.05 -11.93
C THR A 183 6.98 21.99 -11.79
N LEU A 184 6.31 21.63 -12.89
CA LEU A 184 5.27 20.60 -12.91
C LEU A 184 5.75 19.26 -12.34
N VAL A 185 6.99 18.86 -12.64
CA VAL A 185 7.60 17.63 -12.10
C VAL A 185 7.62 17.62 -10.58
N VAL A 186 7.94 18.76 -9.96
CA VAL A 186 7.96 18.88 -8.49
C VAL A 186 6.53 18.92 -7.94
N GLN A 187 5.59 19.59 -8.61
CA GLN A 187 4.19 19.59 -8.20
C GLN A 187 3.60 18.17 -8.24
N ASP A 188 3.83 17.43 -9.33
CA ASP A 188 3.42 16.04 -9.49
C ASP A 188 4.03 15.15 -8.39
N PHE A 189 5.32 15.33 -8.12
CA PHE A 189 6.00 14.63 -7.01
C PHE A 189 5.35 14.95 -5.65
N LEU A 190 4.93 16.19 -5.38
CA LEU A 190 4.25 16.53 -4.14
C LEU A 190 2.85 15.92 -4.06
N MET A 191 2.13 15.87 -5.18
CA MET A 191 0.76 15.37 -5.29
C MET A 191 0.68 13.83 -5.34
N GLU A 192 1.78 13.14 -5.65
CA GLU A 192 1.86 11.68 -5.63
C GLU A 192 1.57 11.09 -4.23
N PHE A 193 1.89 11.83 -3.16
CA PHE A 193 1.62 11.41 -1.78
C PHE A 193 1.30 12.64 -0.91
N PRO A 194 0.06 13.18 -0.98
CA PRO A 194 -0.30 14.48 -0.40
C PRO A 194 -0.68 14.37 1.09
N TYR A 195 0.07 13.58 1.87
CA TYR A 195 -0.18 13.34 3.29
C TYR A 195 0.96 13.86 4.17
N ARG A 196 0.65 14.18 5.43
CA ARG A 196 1.58 14.80 6.39
C ARG A 196 2.27 13.79 7.33
N LEU A 197 2.21 12.49 7.01
CA LEU A 197 2.68 11.37 7.83
C LEU A 197 4.16 11.03 7.61
#